data_AF-A0A5R2N084-F1
#
_entry.id   AF-A0A5R2N084-F1
#
_cell.length_a   1.000
_cell.length_b   1.000
_cell.length_c   1.000
_cell.angle_alpha   90.00
_cell.angle_beta   90.00
_cell.angle_gamma   90.00
#
_symmetry.space_group_name_H-M   'P 1'
#
loop_
_entity.id
_entity.type
_entity.pdbx_description
1 polymer ?
#
loop_
_entity_poly.entity_id
_entity_poly.type
_entity_poly.pdbx_seq_one_letter_code
_entity_poly.pdbx_strand_id
1 'polypeptide(L)'
;MDTVTIKAKGISVSLGLTVGHIADMSIESGGRQLRPLHRAPWVDASETLPQDLPQGTVRLSGDFLCAPFSRSDVEEAPLHGWPANSAWDVVESGATDGGWRAVFRLRHKVMGASVDKIFTLRDDHP
;
A
#
# COMPACT_ATOMS: atom_id res chain seq x y z
N MET A 1 -3.08 -9.06 10.31
CA MET A 1 -2.99 -7.85 9.47
C MET A 1 -3.34 -8.30 8.07
N ASP A 2 -4.35 -7.69 7.45
CA ASP A 2 -4.82 -8.13 6.14
C ASP A 2 -3.87 -7.58 5.08
N THR A 3 -2.98 -8.43 4.59
CA THR A 3 -1.99 -8.10 3.57
C THR A 3 -2.22 -9.01 2.36
N VAL A 4 -2.14 -8.44 1.16
CA VAL A 4 -2.19 -9.20 -0.09
C VAL A 4 -0.83 -9.12 -0.77
N THR A 5 -0.25 -10.28 -1.04
CA THR A 5 1.03 -10.39 -1.75
C THR A 5 0.78 -10.91 -3.17
N ILE A 6 1.37 -10.23 -4.15
CA ILE A 6 1.44 -10.71 -5.53
C ILE A 6 2.90 -10.85 -5.94
N LYS A 7 3.16 -11.76 -6.88
CA LYS A 7 4.50 -12.18 -7.27
C LYS A 7 4.60 -12.33 -8.77
N ALA A 8 5.77 -12.02 -9.31
CA ALA A 8 6.25 -12.46 -10.61
C ALA A 8 7.68 -13.00 -10.43
N LYS A 9 8.28 -13.58 -11.46
CA LYS A 9 9.66 -14.08 -11.38
C LYS A 9 10.60 -12.93 -11.00
N GLY A 10 11.35 -13.10 -9.91
CA GLY A 10 12.32 -12.12 -9.41
C GLY A 10 11.74 -10.93 -8.63
N ILE A 11 10.41 -10.85 -8.42
CA ILE A 11 9.79 -9.73 -7.69
C ILE A 11 8.56 -10.15 -6.90
N SER A 12 8.40 -9.58 -5.71
CA SER A 12 7.16 -9.65 -4.92
C SER A 12 6.83 -8.31 -4.30
N VAL A 13 5.53 -8.02 -4.19
CA VAL A 13 5.02 -6.84 -3.50
C VAL A 13 3.83 -7.21 -2.63
N SER A 14 3.76 -6.61 -1.44
CA SER A 14 2.70 -6.83 -0.46
C SER A 14 1.98 -5.52 -0.16
N LEU A 15 0.66 -5.48 -0.36
CA LEU A 15 -0.19 -4.34 0.01
C LEU A 15 -0.90 -4.59 1.34
N GLY A 16 -0.76 -3.69 2.30
CA GLY A 16 -1.56 -3.70 3.53
C GLY A 16 -2.94 -3.12 3.28
N LEU A 17 -3.99 -3.94 3.34
CA LEU A 17 -5.35 -3.54 2.99
C LEU A 17 -5.98 -2.56 3.99
N THR A 18 -5.41 -2.38 5.18
CA THR A 18 -5.96 -1.43 6.17
C THR A 18 -5.76 0.03 5.78
N VAL A 19 -4.68 0.36 5.07
CA VAL A 19 -4.30 1.74 4.71
C VAL A 19 -3.79 1.88 3.28
N GLY A 20 -3.68 0.79 2.52
CA GLY A 20 -3.23 0.81 1.14
C GLY A 20 -1.74 1.09 0.95
N HIS A 21 -0.92 0.91 1.98
CA HIS A 21 0.54 1.05 1.89
C HIS A 21 1.18 -0.24 1.38
N ILE A 22 2.26 -0.13 0.62
CA ILE A 22 3.15 -1.23 0.29
C ILE A 22 3.90 -1.60 1.57
N ALA A 23 3.48 -2.72 2.17
CA ALA A 23 4.04 -3.24 3.40
C ALA A 23 5.41 -3.88 3.20
N ASP A 24 5.65 -4.50 2.05
CA ASP A 24 6.94 -5.12 1.70
C ASP A 24 7.09 -5.16 0.18
N MET A 25 8.33 -4.99 -0.29
CA MET A 25 8.71 -5.23 -1.68
C MET A 25 10.05 -5.92 -1.68
N SER A 26 10.17 -7.00 -2.46
CA SER A 26 11.41 -7.73 -2.61
C SER A 26 11.73 -7.97 -4.08
N ILE A 27 12.97 -7.70 -4.46
CA ILE A 27 13.48 -7.83 -5.84
C ILE A 27 14.74 -8.70 -5.79
N GLU A 28 14.84 -9.69 -6.68
CA GLU A 28 16.05 -10.46 -6.91
C GLU A 28 16.91 -9.77 -7.97
N SER A 29 18.15 -9.42 -7.63
CA SER A 29 19.08 -8.76 -8.56
C SER A 29 20.51 -9.11 -8.24
N GLY A 30 21.26 -9.61 -9.25
CA GLY A 30 22.68 -9.97 -9.09
C GLY A 30 22.94 -11.03 -8.02
N GLY A 31 22.05 -12.01 -7.87
CA GLY A 31 22.14 -13.05 -6.83
C GLY A 31 21.85 -12.57 -5.41
N ARG A 32 21.34 -11.33 -5.25
CA ARG A 32 20.96 -10.74 -3.97
C ARG A 32 19.45 -10.49 -3.93
N GLN A 33 18.90 -10.55 -2.72
CA GLN A 33 17.55 -10.08 -2.45
C GLN A 33 17.62 -8.63 -1.95
N LEU A 34 16.98 -7.71 -2.67
CA LEU A 34 16.83 -6.31 -2.30
C LEU A 34 15.46 -6.08 -1.66
N ARG A 35 15.41 -5.21 -0.65
CA ARG A 35 14.17 -4.74 0.00
C ARG A 35 14.22 -3.22 0.07
N PRO A 36 13.79 -2.51 -0.99
CA PRO A 36 14.03 -1.07 -1.12
C PRO A 36 13.11 -0.22 -0.24
N LEU A 37 12.07 -0.81 0.34
CA LEU A 37 11.05 -0.12 1.11
C LEU A 37 11.23 -0.34 2.61
N HIS A 38 11.06 0.72 3.38
CA HIS A 38 11.20 0.69 4.83
C HIS A 38 9.82 0.64 5.51
N ARG A 39 9.75 0.01 6.68
CA ARG A 39 8.58 0.02 7.56
C ARG A 39 8.96 0.76 8.83
N ALA A 40 8.08 1.61 9.34
CA ALA A 40 8.37 2.31 10.58
C ALA A 40 8.55 1.29 11.73
N PRO A 41 9.54 1.50 12.62
CA PRO A 41 9.96 0.49 13.60
C PRO A 41 8.85 0.14 14.59
N TRP A 42 7.94 1.09 14.87
CA TRP A 42 6.81 0.89 15.77
C TRP A 42 5.72 -0.02 15.20
N VAL A 43 5.68 -0.25 13.88
CA VAL A 43 4.61 -1.07 13.27
C VAL A 43 4.67 -2.52 13.74
N ASP A 44 5.88 -3.02 14.00
CA ASP A 44 6.13 -4.39 14.49
C ASP A 44 6.47 -4.41 15.99
N ALA A 45 6.60 -3.25 16.63
CA ALA A 45 6.84 -3.14 18.06
C ALA A 45 5.51 -3.12 18.83
N SER A 46 5.51 -3.63 20.07
CA SER A 46 4.36 -3.48 20.98
C SER A 46 4.40 -2.12 21.71
N GLU A 47 4.75 -1.07 20.99
CA GLU A 47 4.82 0.29 21.52
C GLU A 47 3.43 0.92 21.65
N THR A 48 3.20 1.61 22.76
CA THR A 48 1.98 2.41 22.94
C THR A 48 2.12 3.71 22.15
N LEU A 49 1.36 3.83 21.08
CA LEU A 49 1.29 5.06 20.27
C LEU A 49 0.19 6.02 20.78
N PRO A 50 0.33 7.34 20.55
CA PRO A 50 -0.76 8.28 20.79
C PRO A 50 -2.04 7.86 20.05
N GLN A 51 -3.19 7.97 20.72
CA GLN A 51 -4.47 7.48 20.21
C GLN A 51 -5.02 8.29 19.04
N ASP A 52 -4.54 9.53 18.88
CA ASP A 52 -4.96 10.49 17.86
C ASP A 52 -4.14 10.43 16.57
N LEU A 53 -3.17 9.51 16.47
CA LEU A 53 -2.41 9.34 15.23
C LEU A 53 -3.29 8.84 14.08
N PRO A 54 -3.15 9.42 12.87
CA PRO A 54 -3.77 8.87 11.68
C PRO A 54 -3.37 7.41 11.46
N GLN A 55 -4.30 6.60 10.95
CA GLN A 55 -4.05 5.17 10.72
C GLN A 55 -2.86 4.92 9.77
N GLY A 56 -2.66 5.80 8.80
CA GLY A 56 -1.49 5.76 7.92
C GLY A 56 -0.17 5.88 8.67
N THR A 57 -0.10 6.74 9.71
CA THR A 57 1.08 6.90 10.57
C THR A 57 1.29 5.69 11.46
N VAL A 58 0.21 5.15 12.05
CA VAL A 58 0.26 3.92 12.86
C VAL A 58 0.81 2.74 12.04
N ARG A 59 0.55 2.71 10.73
CA ARG A 59 0.93 1.63 9.80
C ARG A 59 1.95 2.08 8.74
N LEU A 60 2.78 3.07 9.07
CA LEU A 60 3.67 3.71 8.10
C LEU A 60 4.64 2.69 7.49
N SER A 61 4.58 2.52 6.17
CA SER A 61 5.39 1.56 5.43
C SER A 61 5.49 1.96 3.97
N GLY A 62 6.62 1.65 3.33
CA GLY A 62 6.85 1.73 1.89
C GLY A 62 6.38 3.01 1.21
N ASP A 63 5.13 3.01 0.73
CA ASP A 63 4.49 4.14 0.07
C ASP A 63 3.27 4.66 0.86
N PHE A 64 2.80 5.85 0.50
CA PHE A 64 1.47 6.31 0.89
C PHE A 64 0.84 7.09 -0.26
N LEU A 65 -0.40 6.76 -0.60
CA LEU A 65 -1.14 7.50 -1.64
C LEU A 65 -1.86 8.68 -0.98
N CYS A 66 -1.45 9.88 -1.33
CA CYS A 66 -1.98 11.11 -0.77
C CYS A 66 -3.07 11.70 -1.68
N ALA A 67 -4.33 11.70 -1.25
CA ALA A 67 -5.39 12.40 -1.97
C ALA A 67 -6.54 12.85 -1.03
N PRO A 68 -6.81 14.16 -0.88
CA PRO A 68 -6.04 15.28 -1.44
C PRO A 68 -4.65 15.42 -0.80
N PHE A 69 -3.78 16.25 -1.39
CA PHE A 69 -2.44 16.46 -0.88
C PHE A 69 -2.46 17.20 0.47
N SER A 70 -1.73 16.70 1.47
CA SER A 70 -1.62 17.29 2.81
C SER A 70 -2.97 17.32 3.57
N ARG A 71 -3.25 18.40 4.31
CA ARG A 71 -4.53 18.66 4.98
C ARG A 71 -5.54 19.13 3.93
N SER A 72 -6.69 18.47 3.87
CA SER A 72 -7.79 18.95 3.03
C SER A 72 -8.42 20.22 3.62
N ASP A 73 -8.76 21.15 2.75
CA ASP A 73 -9.52 22.38 3.00
C ASP A 73 -10.93 22.32 2.38
N VAL A 74 -11.29 21.23 1.70
CA VAL A 74 -12.56 21.05 0.99
C VAL A 74 -13.48 20.04 1.69
N GLU A 75 -12.96 18.87 2.06
CA GLU A 75 -13.70 17.80 2.72
C GLU A 75 -12.90 17.32 3.92
N GLU A 76 -13.55 17.10 5.08
CA GLU A 76 -12.86 16.59 6.25
C GLU A 76 -12.25 15.20 5.96
N ALA A 77 -10.94 15.10 6.15
CA ALA A 77 -10.20 13.86 5.99
C ALA A 77 -8.96 13.87 6.90
N PRO A 78 -8.43 12.69 7.28
CA PRO A 78 -7.16 12.59 7.97
C PRO A 78 -6.03 13.26 7.16
N LEU A 79 -4.90 13.57 7.83
CA LEU A 79 -3.71 14.05 7.13
C LEU A 79 -3.32 13.06 6.02
N HIS A 80 -3.07 13.58 4.81
CA HIS A 80 -2.83 12.82 3.58
C HIS A 80 -4.05 12.11 2.97
N GLY A 81 -5.24 12.40 3.49
CA GLY A 81 -6.51 11.96 2.94
C GLY A 81 -6.82 10.48 3.20
N TRP A 82 -7.99 10.07 2.72
CA TRP A 82 -8.51 8.72 2.92
C TRP A 82 -7.67 7.59 2.29
N PRO A 83 -7.01 7.75 1.12
CA PRO A 83 -6.30 6.62 0.51
C PRO A 83 -5.16 6.06 1.37
N ALA A 84 -4.52 6.89 2.20
CA ALA A 84 -3.47 6.49 3.15
C ALA A 84 -4.01 6.13 4.55
N ASN A 85 -5.32 6.24 4.79
CA ASN A 85 -5.91 6.17 6.13
C ASN A 85 -7.18 5.30 6.19
N SER A 86 -7.47 4.53 5.14
CA SER A 86 -8.69 3.72 5.07
C SER A 86 -8.48 2.41 4.34
N ALA A 87 -9.43 1.50 4.56
CA ALA A 87 -9.36 0.14 4.05
C ALA A 87 -9.58 0.07 2.52
N TRP A 88 -8.97 -0.94 1.93
CA TRP A 88 -9.00 -1.26 0.51
C TRP A 88 -9.54 -2.67 0.28
N ASP A 89 -10.29 -2.85 -0.79
CA ASP A 89 -10.78 -4.16 -1.24
C ASP A 89 -9.99 -4.65 -2.45
N VAL A 90 -9.76 -5.96 -2.53
CA VAL A 90 -9.25 -6.60 -3.75
C VAL A 90 -10.42 -6.71 -4.74
N VAL A 91 -10.30 -6.05 -5.88
CA VAL A 91 -11.32 -6.09 -6.95
C VAL A 91 -10.98 -7.18 -7.96
N GLU A 92 -9.71 -7.32 -8.29
CA GLU A 92 -9.20 -8.26 -9.28
C GLU A 92 -7.79 -8.68 -8.89
N SER A 93 -7.43 -9.95 -9.10
CA SER A 93 -6.07 -10.44 -8.94
C SER A 93 -5.89 -11.70 -9.76
N GLY A 94 -4.89 -11.72 -10.64
CA GLY A 94 -4.66 -12.87 -11.50
C GLY A 94 -3.34 -12.81 -12.25
N ALA A 95 -2.93 -13.98 -12.74
CA ALA A 95 -1.79 -14.11 -13.63
C ALA A 95 -2.05 -13.38 -14.96
N THR A 96 -0.99 -12.84 -15.54
CA THR A 96 -0.96 -12.29 -16.90
C THR A 96 0.08 -13.02 -17.72
N ASP A 97 0.09 -12.79 -19.03
CA ASP A 97 1.21 -13.23 -19.87
C ASP A 97 2.50 -12.55 -19.39
N GLY A 98 3.38 -13.33 -18.75
CA GLY A 98 4.66 -12.86 -18.20
C GLY A 98 4.57 -12.10 -16.87
N GLY A 99 3.58 -12.40 -16.01
CA GLY A 99 3.57 -11.81 -14.66
C GLY A 99 2.25 -11.93 -13.90
N TRP A 100 1.94 -10.90 -13.11
CA TRP A 100 0.75 -10.83 -12.27
C TRP A 100 0.19 -9.42 -12.19
N ARG A 101 -1.14 -9.29 -12.18
CA ARG A 101 -1.82 -8.01 -12.00
C ARG A 101 -2.86 -8.09 -10.90
N ALA A 102 -2.97 -7.03 -10.10
CA ALA A 102 -4.04 -6.87 -9.12
C ALA A 102 -4.58 -5.44 -9.11
N VAL A 103 -5.88 -5.32 -8.81
CA VAL A 103 -6.59 -4.05 -8.65
C VAL A 103 -7.18 -4.00 -7.25
N PHE A 104 -6.89 -2.91 -6.56
CA PHE A 104 -7.38 -2.62 -5.24
C PHE A 104 -8.24 -1.36 -5.29
N ARG A 105 -9.40 -1.36 -4.64
CA ARG A 105 -10.29 -0.20 -4.59
C ARG A 105 -10.38 0.34 -3.18
N LEU A 106 -10.20 1.64 -3.05
CA LEU A 106 -10.43 2.35 -1.79
C LEU A 106 -11.91 2.26 -1.42
N ARG A 107 -12.22 1.90 -0.16
CA ARG A 107 -13.60 1.87 0.33
C ARG A 107 -14.22 3.26 0.45
N HIS A 108 -13.40 4.26 0.75
CA HIS A 108 -13.82 5.65 0.85
C HIS A 108 -13.85 6.33 -0.52
N LYS A 109 -14.66 7.38 -0.65
CA LYS A 109 -14.60 8.32 -1.77
C LYS A 109 -13.62 9.45 -1.47
N VAL A 110 -13.06 10.05 -2.51
CA VAL A 110 -12.26 11.28 -2.40
C VAL A 110 -12.99 12.35 -3.18
N MET A 111 -13.68 13.27 -2.50
CA MET A 111 -14.50 14.32 -3.15
C MET A 111 -15.48 13.72 -4.17
N GLY A 112 -16.12 12.60 -3.81
CA GLY A 112 -17.04 11.84 -4.67
C GLY A 112 -16.39 10.85 -5.65
N ALA A 113 -15.08 10.92 -5.87
CA ALA A 113 -14.36 10.01 -6.78
C ALA A 113 -14.07 8.64 -6.15
N SER A 114 -14.09 7.57 -6.97
CA SER A 114 -13.48 6.28 -6.62
C SER A 114 -11.98 6.31 -6.89
N VAL A 115 -11.20 5.61 -6.07
CA VAL A 115 -9.75 5.45 -6.29
C VAL A 115 -9.43 3.97 -6.41
N ASP A 116 -8.79 3.60 -7.52
CA ASP A 116 -8.22 2.27 -7.73
C ASP A 116 -6.68 2.37 -7.73
N LYS A 117 -6.03 1.45 -7.02
CA LYS A 117 -4.59 1.21 -7.03
C LYS A 117 -4.34 -0.07 -7.81
N ILE A 118 -3.54 0.00 -8.88
CA ILE A 118 -3.30 -1.11 -9.80
C ILE A 118 -1.83 -1.49 -9.72
N PHE A 119 -1.55 -2.73 -9.35
CA PHE A 119 -0.20 -3.29 -9.39
C PHE A 119 -0.05 -4.23 -10.57
N THR A 120 1.03 -4.07 -11.33
CA THR A 120 1.43 -4.97 -12.40
C THR A 120 2.88 -5.37 -12.17
N LEU A 121 3.12 -6.65 -11.90
CA LEU A 121 4.44 -7.23 -11.79
C LEU A 121 4.72 -7.98 -13.09
N ARG A 122 5.94 -7.86 -13.59
CA ARG A 122 6.40 -8.55 -14.80
C ARG A 122 7.57 -9.45 -14.42
N ASP A 123 7.63 -10.61 -15.03
CA ASP A 123 8.74 -11.53 -14.87
C ASP A 123 10.06 -10.85 -15.25
N ASP A 124 11.10 -11.07 -14.45
CA ASP A 124 12.47 -10.58 -14.66
C ASP A 124 12.62 -9.05 -14.79
N HIS A 125 11.58 -8.27 -14.44
CA HIS A 125 11.64 -6.82 -14.29
C HIS A 125 11.97 -6.45 -12.82
N PRO A 126 12.75 -5.38 -12.58
CA PRO A 126 12.90 -4.84 -11.23
C PRO A 126 11.60 -4.23 -10.72
#